data_AF-A0A6L5BD72-F1
#
_entry.id   AF-A0A6L5BD72-F1
#
_cell.length_a   1.000
_cell.length_b   1.000
_cell.length_c   1.000
_cell.angle_alpha   90.00
_cell.angle_beta   90.00
_cell.angle_gamma   90.00
#
_symmetry.space_group_name_H-M   'P 1'
#
loop_
_entity.id
_entity.type
_entity.pdbx_description
1 polymer ?
#
loop_
_entity_poly.entity_id
_entity_poly.type
_entity_poly.pdbx_seq_one_letter_code
_entity_poly.pdbx_strand_id
1 'polypeptide(L)'
;ENVDKVLQVLMPEEDRSKLAFVWNQSHCTRTGFQTLENIDKPLFLKELPKLWKIENRKFSFKVVDYDKSNTLLLDDSPYKALLNP
;
A
#
# COMPACT_ATOMS: atom_id res chain seq x y z
N GLU A 1 5.31 -10.60 8.06
CA GLU A 1 5.08 -12.06 8.06
C GLU A 1 4.63 -12.62 6.71
N ASN A 2 3.45 -12.33 6.15
CA ASN A 2 3.08 -12.91 4.84
C ASN A 2 3.85 -12.28 3.66
N VAL A 3 3.99 -10.94 3.64
CA VAL A 3 4.62 -10.22 2.52
C VAL A 3 6.08 -10.61 2.33
N ASP A 4 6.83 -10.82 3.41
CA ASP A 4 8.27 -11.14 3.35
C ASP A 4 8.53 -12.47 2.62
N LYS A 5 7.71 -13.49 2.90
CA LYS A 5 7.79 -14.79 2.21
C LYS A 5 7.43 -14.66 0.72
N VAL A 6 6.41 -13.88 0.40
CA VAL A 6 6.01 -13.62 -1.00
C VAL A 6 7.14 -12.93 -1.76
N LEU A 7 7.77 -11.92 -1.17
CA LEU A 7 8.91 -11.22 -1.78
C LEU A 7 10.10 -12.15 -2.01
N GLN A 8 10.39 -13.06 -1.06
CA GLN A 8 11.47 -14.05 -1.23
C GLN A 8 11.26 -14.97 -2.43
N VAL A 9 10.00 -15.31 -2.74
CA VAL A 9 9.64 -16.16 -3.88
C VAL A 9 9.60 -15.39 -5.20
N LEU A 10 9.04 -14.17 -5.19
CA LEU A 10 8.77 -13.41 -6.42
C LEU A 10 9.92 -12.52 -6.89
N MET A 11 10.84 -12.14 -6.00
CA MET A 11 11.90 -11.17 -6.30
C MET A 11 13.27 -11.67 -5.85
N PRO A 12 14.31 -11.57 -6.69
CA PRO A 12 15.71 -11.81 -6.30
C PRO A 12 16.15 -10.91 -5.15
N GLU A 13 17.15 -11.34 -4.39
CA GLU A 13 17.60 -10.64 -3.17
C GLU A 13 18.08 -9.23 -3.44
N GLU A 14 18.81 -9.05 -4.53
CA GLU A 14 19.35 -7.78 -5.01
C GLU A 14 18.27 -6.75 -5.37
N ASP A 15 17.06 -7.19 -5.73
CA ASP A 15 15.94 -6.31 -6.04
C ASP A 15 15.10 -6.00 -4.81
N ARG A 16 15.03 -6.93 -3.85
CA ARG A 16 14.30 -6.71 -2.59
C ARG A 16 14.88 -5.54 -1.81
N SER A 17 16.20 -5.35 -1.82
CA SER A 17 16.85 -4.21 -1.16
C SER A 17 16.55 -2.86 -1.81
N LYS A 18 15.99 -2.83 -3.04
CA LYS A 18 15.60 -1.61 -3.75
C LYS A 18 14.19 -1.14 -3.37
N LEU A 19 13.40 -1.97 -2.68
CA LEU A 19 12.08 -1.58 -2.20
C LEU A 19 12.21 -0.55 -1.08
N ALA A 20 11.57 0.60 -1.26
CA ALA A 20 11.65 1.69 -0.28
C ALA A 20 10.99 1.32 1.07
N PHE A 21 9.87 0.59 1.04
CA PHE A 21 9.15 0.13 2.23
C PHE A 21 8.13 -0.97 1.90
N VAL A 22 7.59 -1.61 2.94
CA VAL A 22 6.45 -2.53 2.86
C VAL A 22 5.24 -1.91 3.53
N TRP A 23 4.15 -1.74 2.76
CA TRP A 23 2.86 -1.26 3.26
C TRP A 23 1.86 -2.40 3.34
N ASN A 24 1.70 -2.98 4.52
CA ASN A 24 0.80 -4.10 4.74
C ASN A 24 -0.62 -3.64 5.18
N GLN A 25 -1.50 -4.60 5.48
CA GLN A 25 -2.88 -4.34 5.90
C GLN A 25 -3.02 -3.41 7.11
N SER A 26 -2.07 -3.41 8.06
CA SER A 26 -2.18 -2.55 9.27
C SER A 26 -2.10 -1.05 8.95
N HIS A 27 -1.64 -0.70 7.76
CA HIS A 27 -1.55 0.67 7.27
C HIS A 27 -2.76 1.08 6.41
N CYS A 28 -3.66 0.13 6.09
CA CYS A 28 -4.87 0.38 5.33
C CYS A 28 -6.02 0.84 6.23
N THR A 29 -7.00 1.53 5.66
CA THR A 29 -8.22 1.90 6.39
C THR A 29 -9.22 0.77 6.35
N ARG A 30 -9.54 0.22 7.52
CA ARG A 30 -10.67 -0.69 7.68
C ARG A 30 -11.95 0.13 7.68
N THR A 31 -12.89 -0.19 6.79
CA THR A 31 -14.15 0.56 6.71
C THR A 31 -15.23 0.04 7.66
N GLY A 32 -15.05 -1.17 8.20
CA GLY A 32 -16.07 -1.87 8.98
C GLY A 32 -17.06 -2.67 8.14
N PHE A 33 -17.05 -2.47 6.82
CA PHE A 33 -17.88 -3.21 5.87
C PHE A 33 -17.13 -4.40 5.26
N GLN A 34 -17.87 -5.27 4.60
CA GLN A 34 -17.40 -6.38 3.79
C GLN A 34 -17.39 -5.99 2.30
N THR A 35 -16.67 -6.73 1.47
CA THR A 35 -16.79 -6.59 0.02
C THR A 35 -18.14 -7.12 -0.46
N LEU A 36 -18.66 -6.58 -1.56
CA LEU A 36 -19.96 -6.98 -2.10
C LEU A 36 -19.93 -8.43 -2.62
N GLU A 37 -18.79 -8.84 -3.17
CA GLU A 37 -18.60 -10.15 -3.80
C GLU A 37 -18.32 -11.25 -2.77
N ASN A 38 -17.84 -10.89 -1.57
CA ASN A 38 -17.50 -11.83 -0.52
C ASN A 38 -17.72 -11.21 0.87
N ILE A 39 -18.71 -11.74 1.59
CA ILE A 39 -19.08 -11.29 2.94
C ILE A 39 -18.04 -11.66 4.01
N ASP A 40 -17.17 -12.64 3.78
CA ASP A 40 -16.10 -12.97 4.71
C ASP A 40 -14.86 -12.09 4.50
N LYS A 41 -14.83 -11.34 3.38
CA LYS A 41 -13.70 -10.48 3.02
C LYS A 41 -13.94 -9.05 3.52
N PRO A 42 -13.23 -8.59 4.56
CA PRO A 42 -13.34 -7.22 5.03
C PRO A 42 -12.86 -6.22 3.99
N LEU A 43 -13.52 -5.07 3.92
CA LEU A 43 -13.21 -4.00 2.99
C LEU A 43 -12.14 -3.08 3.60
N PHE A 44 -10.97 -3.07 2.96
CA PHE A 44 -9.83 -2.22 3.30
C PHE A 44 -9.51 -1.28 2.14
N LEU A 45 -9.29 0.00 2.46
CA LEU A 45 -8.92 1.04 1.51
C LEU A 45 -7.42 1.36 1.61
N LYS A 46 -6.78 1.57 0.47
CA LYS A 46 -5.37 1.96 0.35
C LYS A 46 -5.29 3.45 0.01
N GLU A 47 -5.19 4.29 1.02
CA GLU A 47 -5.16 5.75 0.87
C GLU A 47 -3.74 6.28 0.64
N LEU A 48 -3.38 6.58 -0.61
CA LEU A 48 -2.13 7.24 -0.97
C LEU A 48 -1.92 8.59 -0.25
N PRO A 49 -2.96 9.42 0.03
CA PRO A 49 -2.77 10.63 0.82
C PRO A 49 -2.20 10.40 2.22
N LYS A 50 -2.31 9.19 2.79
CA LYS A 50 -1.63 8.86 4.06
C LYS A 50 -0.13 8.72 3.87
N LEU A 51 0.32 8.16 2.74
CA LEU A 51 1.74 8.07 2.38
C LEU A 51 2.36 9.47 2.26
N TRP A 52 1.67 10.37 1.55
CA TRP A 52 2.14 11.75 1.36
C TRP A 52 2.03 12.62 2.61
N LYS A 53 1.57 12.11 3.75
CA LYS A 53 1.53 12.87 5.02
C LYS A 53 2.49 12.32 6.07
N ILE A 54 3.10 11.16 5.80
CA ILE A 54 4.00 10.52 6.74
C ILE A 54 5.35 11.23 6.69
N GLU A 55 5.63 12.07 7.69
CA GLU A 55 7.01 12.47 8.02
C GLU A 55 7.74 11.27 8.67
N ASN A 56 8.08 10.25 7.88
CA ASN A 56 8.95 9.20 8.41
C ASN A 56 10.40 9.63 8.30
N ARG A 57 11.01 9.99 9.43
CA ARG A 57 12.47 10.20 9.55
C ARG A 57 13.30 8.97 9.18
N LYS A 58 12.66 7.80 9.03
CA LYS A 58 13.29 6.53 8.64
C LYS A 58 13.43 6.34 7.13
N PHE A 59 12.73 7.11 6.30
CA PHE A 59 12.83 6.99 4.85
C PHE A 59 13.64 8.14 4.27
N SER A 60 14.45 7.84 3.25
CA SER A 60 15.31 8.80 2.57
C SER A 60 14.57 9.71 1.59
N PHE A 61 13.35 9.34 1.18
CA PHE A 61 12.48 10.18 0.37
C PHE A 61 11.64 11.10 1.27
N LYS A 62 11.52 12.37 0.88
CA LYS A 62 10.71 13.33 1.60
C LYS A 62 9.28 13.27 1.07
N VAL A 63 8.31 13.54 1.94
CA VAL A 63 6.88 13.70 1.59
C VAL A 63 6.67 14.61 0.37
N VAL A 64 7.53 15.63 0.21
CA VAL A 64 7.48 16.56 -0.93
C VAL A 64 7.84 15.94 -2.29
N ASP A 65 8.39 14.74 -2.32
CA ASP A 65 8.83 14.10 -3.57
C ASP A 65 7.66 13.41 -4.31
N TYR A 66 6.55 13.11 -3.60
CA TYR A 66 5.42 12.36 -4.17
C TYR A 66 4.05 12.95 -3.82
N ASP A 67 3.19 13.02 -4.83
CA ASP A 67 1.80 13.45 -4.71
C ASP A 67 0.91 12.74 -5.76
N LYS A 68 -0.32 13.21 -5.90
CA LYS A 68 -1.30 12.65 -6.86
C LYS A 68 -0.88 12.75 -8.33
N SER A 69 0.03 13.67 -8.67
CA SER A 69 0.47 13.89 -10.05
C SER A 69 1.56 12.91 -10.49
N ASN A 70 2.26 12.28 -9.55
CA ASN A 70 3.40 11.40 -9.83
C ASN A 70 3.36 10.04 -9.11
N THR A 71 2.23 9.69 -8.47
CA THR A 71 2.04 8.41 -7.78
C THR A 71 0.96 7.57 -8.49
N LEU A 72 1.28 6.30 -8.78
CA LEU A 72 0.35 5.33 -9.35
C LEU A 72 0.13 4.16 -8.39
N LEU A 73 -1.13 3.78 -8.15
CA LEU A 73 -1.51 2.55 -7.44
C LEU A 73 -1.97 1.49 -8.44
N LEU A 74 -1.31 0.34 -8.43
CA LEU A 74 -1.72 -0.85 -9.19
C LEU A 74 -2.37 -1.86 -8.24
N ASP A 75 -3.59 -2.28 -8.54
CA ASP A 75 -4.35 -3.21 -7.71
C ASP A 75 -5.36 -4.03 -8.54
N ASP A 76 -5.66 -5.26 -8.11
CA ASP A 76 -6.61 -6.18 -8.74
C ASP A 76 -8.06 -5.92 -8.33
N SER A 77 -8.30 -5.10 -7.30
CA SER A 77 -9.67 -4.77 -6.86
C SER A 77 -9.94 -3.26 -6.85
N PRO A 78 -10.95 -2.78 -7.61
CA PRO A 78 -11.19 -1.35 -7.79
C PRO A 78 -11.53 -0.63 -6.47
N TYR A 79 -12.25 -1.30 -5.56
CA TYR A 79 -12.67 -0.69 -4.30
C TYR A 79 -11.50 -0.21 -3.42
N LYS A 80 -10.29 -0.79 -3.56
CA LYS A 80 -9.14 -0.43 -2.72
C LYS A 80 -8.65 0.99 -3.01
N ALA A 81 -8.93 1.51 -4.20
CA ALA A 81 -8.50 2.83 -4.66
C ALA A 81 -9.57 3.92 -4.50
N LEU A 82 -10.73 3.65 -3.87
CA LEU A 82 -11.86 4.60 -3.77
C LEU A 82 -11.53 5.97 -3.17
N LEU A 83 -10.43 6.07 -2.41
CA LEU A 83 -9.98 7.31 -1.77
C LEU A 83 -8.67 7.85 -2.37
N ASN A 84 -8.34 7.41 -3.58
CA ASN A 84 -7.21 7.93 -4.34
C ASN A 84 -7.71 8.81 -5.50
N PRO A 85 -7.00 9.92 -5.81
CA PRO A 85 -7.30 10.77 -6.95
C PRO A 85 -7.18 10.06 -8.30
#